data_AF-A0A1I2KPA5-F1
#
_entry.id   AF-A0A1I2KPA5-F1
#
_cell.length_a   1.000
_cell.length_b   1.000
_cell.length_c   1.000
_cell.angle_alpha   90.00
_cell.angle_beta   90.00
_cell.angle_gamma   90.00
#
_symmetry.space_group_name_H-M   'P 1'
#
loop_
_entity.id
_entity.type
_entity.pdbx_description
1 polymer ?
#
loop_
_entity_poly.entity_id
_entity_poly.type
_entity_poly.pdbx_seq_one_letter_code
_entity_poly.pdbx_strand_id
1 'polypeptide(L)' 'MKREKRKQEPTVAPGMDDREELERRASEEEIREGDYTEVTSLSWDEADPS' A
#
# COMPACT_ATOMS: atom_id res chain seq x y z
N MET A 1 14.93 30.72 -17.78
CA MET A 1 14.38 30.23 -16.50
C MET A 1 15.06 28.90 -16.16
N LYS A 2 15.87 28.86 -15.09
CA LYS A 2 16.46 27.60 -14.62
C LYS A 2 15.33 26.74 -14.05
N ARG A 3 15.11 25.56 -14.63
CA ARG A 3 14.22 24.55 -14.04
C ARG A 3 14.95 24.00 -12.81
N GLU A 4 14.56 24.45 -11.62
CA GLU A 4 15.02 23.84 -10.39
C GLU A 4 14.67 22.34 -10.45
N LYS A 5 15.70 21.49 -10.44
CA LYS A 5 15.52 20.05 -10.35
C LYS A 5 14.91 19.80 -8.99
N ARG A 6 13.59 19.61 -8.92
CA ARG A 6 12.89 19.18 -7.72
C ARG A 6 13.64 17.94 -7.21
N LYS A 7 14.16 17.99 -5.99
CA LYS A 7 14.77 16.83 -5.34
C LYS A 7 13.70 15.74 -5.33
N GLN A 8 13.93 14.66 -6.06
CA GLN A 8 13.05 13.50 -6.00
C GLN A 8 13.47 12.70 -4.77
N GLU A 9 12.99 13.15 -3.62
CA GLU A 9 13.06 12.35 -2.40
C GLU A 9 12.02 11.23 -2.52
N PRO A 10 12.34 10.00 -2.08
CA PRO A 10 11.36 8.93 -2.07
C PRO A 10 10.21 9.34 -1.14
N THR A 11 9.01 9.43 -1.70
CA THR A 11 7.77 9.70 -0.97
C THR A 11 6.83 8.51 -1.10
N VAL A 12 5.94 8.36 -0.14
CA VAL A 12 4.84 7.39 -0.24
C VAL A 12 3.94 7.80 -1.41
N ALA A 13 3.48 6.82 -2.19
CA ALA A 13 2.57 7.10 -3.28
C ALA A 13 1.22 7.57 -2.70
N PRO A 14 0.54 8.55 -3.33
CA PRO A 14 -0.80 8.93 -2.91
C PRO A 14 -1.71 7.70 -2.81
N GLY A 15 -2.43 7.54 -1.69
CA GLY A 15 -3.26 6.35 -1.40
C GLY A 15 -2.51 5.17 -0.74
N MET A 16 -1.20 5.27 -0.53
CA MET A 16 -0.42 4.28 0.25
C MET A 16 -0.07 4.77 1.67
N ASP A 17 -0.38 6.02 2.02
CA ASP A 17 -0.10 6.58 3.35
C ASP A 17 -1.08 6.06 4.43
N ASP A 18 -2.30 5.68 4.02
CA ASP A 18 -3.34 5.24 4.93
C ASP A 18 -3.45 3.71 4.94
N ARG A 19 -3.09 3.11 6.07
CA ARG A 19 -3.18 1.66 6.31
C ARG A 19 -4.58 1.09 6.00
N GLU A 20 -5.61 1.91 6.17
CA GLU A 20 -7.00 1.57 5.88
C GLU A 20 -7.23 1.20 4.41
N GLU A 21 -6.60 1.92 3.47
CA GLU A 21 -6.82 1.69 2.04
C GLU A 21 -6.10 0.42 1.54
N LEU A 22 -4.90 0.14 2.08
CA LEU A 22 -4.16 -1.10 1.81
C LEU A 22 -4.80 -2.35 2.42
N GLU A 23 -5.50 -2.20 3.55
CA GLU A 23 -6.23 -3.29 4.21
C GLU A 23 -7.67 -3.44 3.71
N ARG A 24 -8.13 -2.53 2.84
CA ARG A 24 -9.48 -2.57 2.26
C ARG A 24 -9.64 -3.82 1.40
N ARG A 25 -10.69 -4.59 1.67
CA ARG A 25 -11.09 -5.70 0.82
C ARG A 25 -11.75 -5.18 -0.45
N ALA A 26 -11.40 -5.75 -1.60
CA ALA A 26 -12.11 -5.51 -2.84
C ALA A 26 -13.56 -6.03 -2.74
N SER A 27 -14.49 -5.27 -3.30
CA SER A 27 -15.88 -5.66 -3.50
C SER A 27 -16.03 -6.68 -4.62
N GLU A 28 -17.19 -7.35 -4.68
CA GLU A 28 -17.48 -8.32 -5.76
C GLU A 28 -17.45 -7.68 -7.15
N GLU A 29 -17.84 -6.41 -7.26
CA GLU A 29 -17.81 -5.66 -8.51
C GLU A 29 -16.38 -5.38 -8.96
N GLU A 30 -15.53 -4.87 -8.06
CA GLU A 30 -14.10 -4.62 -8.32
C GLU A 30 -13.37 -5.91 -8.71
N ILE A 31 -13.66 -7.04 -8.04
CA ILE A 31 -13.08 -8.35 -8.39
C ILE A 31 -13.49 -8.78 -9.80
N ARG A 32 -14.77 -8.61 -10.14
CA ARG A 32 -15.32 -8.97 -11.46
C ARG A 32 -14.76 -8.10 -12.58
N GLU A 33 -14.52 -6.82 -12.31
CA GLU A 33 -13.93 -5.86 -13.27
C GLU A 33 -12.40 -5.95 -13.34
N GLY A 34 -11.76 -6.61 -12.36
CA GLY A 34 -10.30 -6.71 -12.25
C GLY A 34 -9.65 -5.47 -11.63
N ASP A 35 -10.43 -4.62 -10.96
CA ASP A 35 -9.96 -3.40 -10.29
C ASP A 35 -9.50 -3.70 -8.85
N TYR A 36 -8.47 -4.53 -8.72
CA TYR A 36 -7.87 -4.86 -7.44
C TYR A 36 -6.38 -5.17 -7.59
N THR A 37 -5.65 -5.16 -6.47
CA THR A 37 -4.25 -5.57 -6.41
C THR A 37 -4.11 -6.71 -5.39
N GLU A 38 -3.41 -7.78 -5.77
CA GLU A 38 -3.11 -8.88 -4.86
C GLU A 38 -2.00 -8.47 -3.88
N VAL A 39 -2.23 -8.68 -2.59
CA VAL A 39 -1.28 -8.37 -1.52
C VAL A 39 -1.09 -9.57 -0.61
N THR A 40 0.07 -9.65 0.04
CA THR A 40 0.38 -10.69 1.05
C THR A 40 0.58 -10.03 2.41
N SER A 41 -0.17 -10.47 3.42
CA SER A 41 0.05 -10.03 4.80
C SER A 41 1.11 -10.91 5.48
N LEU A 42 2.05 -10.26 6.16
CA LEU A 42 3.07 -10.92 6.98
C LEU A 42 2.70 -10.71 8.46
N SER A 43 2.41 -11.80 9.16
CA SER A 43 2.18 -11.80 10.61
C SER A 43 3.25 -12.65 11.29
N TRP A 44 3.97 -12.07 12.25
CA TRP A 44 4.92 -12.78 13.10
C TRP A 44 4.27 -13.09 14.44
N ASP A 45 4.30 -14.35 14.87
CA ASP A 45 3.88 -14.78 16.20
C ASP A 45 5.14 -14.95 17.07
N GLU A 46 5.50 -13.94 17.85
CA GLU A 46 6.60 -14.03 18.80
C GLU A 46 6.14 -14.85 20.01
N ALA A 47 6.44 -16.15 20.01
CA ALA A 47 6.41 -16.94 21.23
C ALA A 47 7.60 -16.52 22.11
N ASP A 48 7.34 -15.70 23.12
CA ASP A 48 8.34 -15.34 24.15
C ASP A 48 8.90 -16.65 24.76
N PRO A 49 10.21 -16.96 24.64
CA PRO A 49 10.78 -18.13 25.28
C PRO A 49 10.80 -17.91 26.80
N SER A 50 9.96 -18.67 27.51
CA SER A 50 9.88 -18.69 28.98
C SER A 50 11.16 -19.18 29.65
#